data_AF-A0A3A8IFZ8-F1
#
_entry.id   AF-A0A3A8IFZ8-F1
#
_cell.length_a   1.000
_cell.length_b   1.000
_cell.length_c   1.000
_cell.angle_alpha   90.00
_cell.angle_beta   90.00
_cell.angle_gamma   90.00
#
_symmetry.space_group_name_H-M   'P 1'
#
loop_
_entity.id
_entity.type
_entity.pdbx_description
1 polymer ?
#
loop_
_entity_poly.entity_id
_entity_poly.type
_entity_poly.pdbx_seq_one_letter_code
_entity_poly.pdbx_strand_id
1 'polypeptide(L)'
;MRPWSRPILLMLLVLTTAGCEHGIEVAGVLEATASRLEDDRVSVAVTLSCDLVYGMGRADGRCDADGDRVCVSARWYAADDTLFASPLTTVEQCQEVPTIRGTQLTLTSPDAMAVDPSLRVLVRADPLATAIILANP
;
A
#
# COMPACT_ATOMS: atom_id res chain seq x y z
N MET A 1 -1.06 -67.57 -29.98
CA MET A 1 -0.63 -67.09 -28.66
C MET A 1 -0.57 -65.56 -28.73
N ARG A 2 -1.24 -64.85 -27.79
CA ARG A 2 -1.31 -63.37 -27.63
C ARG A 2 0.05 -62.75 -27.24
N PRO A 3 0.26 -61.41 -27.07
CA PRO A 3 -0.62 -60.22 -27.23
C PRO A 3 0.06 -59.05 -28.00
N TRP A 4 -0.62 -57.92 -28.24
CA TRP A 4 -0.34 -56.55 -27.70
C TRP A 4 -0.17 -55.59 -28.90
N SER A 5 -0.47 -54.29 -28.93
CA SER A 5 -0.99 -53.29 -28.00
C SER A 5 -1.61 -52.17 -28.85
N ARG A 6 -2.69 -51.57 -28.37
CA ARG A 6 -3.22 -50.29 -28.88
C ARG A 6 -2.29 -49.13 -28.48
N PRO A 7 -2.27 -48.05 -29.27
CA PRO A 7 -2.32 -46.70 -28.69
C PRO A 7 -3.52 -45.97 -29.30
N ILE A 8 -4.61 -45.72 -28.57
CA ILE A 8 -4.81 -44.53 -27.71
C ILE A 8 -4.25 -43.29 -28.40
N LEU A 9 -5.05 -42.75 -29.34
CA LEU A 9 -4.87 -41.42 -29.89
C LEU A 9 -5.37 -40.43 -28.84
N LEU A 10 -4.42 -39.86 -28.10
CA LEU A 10 -4.60 -38.80 -27.13
C LEU A 10 -5.19 -37.57 -27.87
N MET A 11 -6.45 -37.23 -27.62
CA MET A 11 -6.96 -35.90 -27.98
C MET A 11 -6.30 -34.88 -27.06
N LEU A 12 -5.34 -34.12 -27.63
CA LEU A 12 -4.88 -32.86 -27.08
C LEU A 12 -6.05 -31.87 -27.08
N LEU A 13 -6.75 -31.74 -25.95
CA LEU A 13 -7.52 -30.55 -25.65
C LEU A 13 -6.56 -29.47 -25.14
N VAL A 14 -6.12 -28.62 -26.07
CA VAL A 14 -5.67 -27.26 -25.80
C VAL A 14 -6.94 -26.42 -25.67
N LEU A 15 -7.23 -25.90 -24.47
CA LEU A 15 -8.21 -24.85 -24.12
C LEU A 15 -8.17 -24.79 -22.57
N THR A 16 -7.82 -23.73 -21.87
CA THR A 16 -7.85 -22.29 -22.14
C THR A 16 -6.68 -21.63 -21.42
N THR A 17 -6.22 -20.51 -21.95
CA THR A 17 -5.39 -19.54 -21.23
C THR A 17 -5.99 -19.33 -19.84
N ALA A 18 -5.30 -19.79 -18.79
CA ALA A 18 -5.49 -19.23 -17.46
C ALA A 18 -5.26 -17.73 -17.64
N GLY A 19 -6.36 -16.97 -17.66
CA GLY A 19 -6.29 -15.53 -17.79
C GLY A 19 -5.42 -15.05 -16.64
N CYS A 20 -4.23 -14.55 -16.96
CA CYS A 20 -3.44 -13.79 -16.02
C CYS A 20 -4.40 -12.73 -15.47
N GLU A 21 -4.82 -12.80 -14.22
CA GLU A 21 -5.57 -11.70 -13.64
C GLU A 21 -4.61 -10.51 -13.64
N HIS A 22 -4.95 -9.49 -14.43
CA HIS A 22 -4.13 -8.31 -14.60
C HIS A 22 -4.29 -7.46 -13.34
N GLY A 23 -3.16 -7.02 -12.77
CA GLY A 23 -3.15 -6.05 -11.67
C GLY A 23 -2.24 -4.88 -12.02
N ILE A 24 -2.48 -3.76 -11.33
CA ILE A 24 -1.58 -2.60 -11.34
C ILE A 24 -0.75 -2.65 -10.07
N GLU A 25 0.55 -2.42 -10.23
CA GLU A 25 1.46 -2.20 -9.12
C GLU A 25 1.46 -0.72 -8.74
N VAL A 26 1.14 -0.44 -7.47
CA VAL A 26 1.07 0.92 -6.90
C VAL A 26 1.89 1.02 -5.63
N ALA A 27 2.32 2.24 -5.29
CA ALA A 27 2.99 2.50 -4.02
C ALA A 27 2.03 2.23 -2.85
N GLY A 28 2.41 1.30 -1.98
CA GLY A 28 1.72 0.96 -0.76
C GLY A 28 2.54 1.29 0.49
N VAL A 29 2.00 0.95 1.64
CA VAL A 29 2.70 1.08 2.93
C VAL A 29 2.94 -0.32 3.49
N LEU A 30 4.21 -0.70 3.62
CA LEU A 30 4.63 -1.97 4.23
C LEU A 30 4.44 -1.93 5.74
N GLU A 31 4.93 -0.85 6.36
CA GLU A 31 4.96 -0.65 7.80
C GLU A 31 4.89 0.84 8.11
N ALA A 32 4.26 1.19 9.23
CA ALA A 32 4.32 2.53 9.77
C ALA A 32 4.41 2.49 11.29
N THR A 33 5.16 3.41 11.88
CA THR A 33 5.25 3.59 13.33
C THR A 33 5.08 5.06 13.67
N ALA A 34 4.31 5.36 14.72
CA ALA A 34 4.10 6.71 15.20
C ALA A 34 4.83 6.89 16.54
N SER A 35 5.53 8.01 16.69
CA SER A 35 6.18 8.41 17.93
C SER A 35 5.91 9.88 18.22
N ARG A 36 5.87 10.23 19.51
CA ARG A 36 5.70 11.60 19.97
C ARG A 36 7.06 12.28 20.12
N LEU A 37 7.17 13.50 19.61
CA LEU A 37 8.34 14.36 19.73
C LEU A 37 8.28 15.19 21.03
N GLU A 38 9.39 15.84 21.38
CA GLU A 38 9.50 16.68 22.59
C GLU A 38 8.55 17.87 22.60
N ASP A 39 8.11 18.33 21.42
CA ASP A 39 7.20 19.46 21.22
C ASP A 39 5.74 19.02 20.99
N ASP A 40 5.39 17.80 21.41
CA ASP A 40 4.06 17.17 21.28
C ASP A 40 3.57 16.96 19.84
N ARG A 41 4.41 17.21 18.84
CA ARG A 41 4.13 16.75 17.47
C ARG A 41 4.30 15.25 17.36
N VAL A 42 3.63 14.66 16.38
CA VAL A 42 3.70 13.23 16.11
C VAL A 42 4.50 13.00 14.84
N SER A 43 5.57 12.23 14.96
CA SER A 43 6.39 11.75 13.85
C SER A 43 5.93 10.35 13.45
N VAL A 44 5.70 10.15 12.16
CA VAL A 44 5.28 8.89 11.56
C VAL A 44 6.37 8.43 10.61
N ALA A 45 7.10 7.38 10.99
CA ALA A 45 8.06 6.72 10.13
C ALA A 45 7.33 5.66 9.29
N VAL A 46 7.53 5.67 7.98
CA VAL A 46 6.79 4.87 7.00
C VAL A 46 7.76 4.12 6.12
N THR A 47 7.59 2.81 6.00
CA THR A 47 8.29 1.97 5.03
C THR A 47 7.36 1.67 3.87
N LEU A 48 7.78 1.98 2.65
CA LEU A 48 6.98 1.79 1.44
C LEU A 48 7.02 0.33 0.96
N SER A 49 5.88 -0.14 0.42
CA SER A 49 5.73 -1.40 -0.30
C SER A 49 5.33 -1.15 -1.76
N CYS A 50 5.43 -2.19 -2.57
CA CYS A 50 4.67 -2.26 -3.80
C CYS A 50 3.48 -3.20 -3.62
N ASP A 51 2.28 -2.67 -3.80
CA ASP A 51 1.03 -3.42 -3.65
C ASP A 51 0.45 -3.74 -5.03
N LEU A 52 -0.01 -4.98 -5.22
CA LEU A 52 -0.70 -5.40 -6.43
C LEU A 52 -2.20 -5.22 -6.27
N VAL A 53 -2.79 -4.34 -7.08
CA VAL A 53 -4.24 -4.09 -7.09
C VAL A 53 -4.87 -4.79 -8.29
N TYR A 54 -5.64 -5.84 -8.02
CA TYR A 54 -6.31 -6.66 -9.02
C TYR A 54 -7.55 -5.97 -9.62
N GLY A 55 -7.88 -6.30 -10.86
CA GLY A 55 -9.10 -5.82 -11.53
C GLY A 55 -8.97 -4.48 -12.24
N MET A 56 -7.76 -3.91 -12.29
CA MET A 56 -7.43 -2.73 -13.08
C MET A 56 -6.55 -3.12 -14.27
N GLY A 57 -6.75 -2.46 -15.42
CA GLY A 57 -5.98 -2.75 -16.64
C GLY A 57 -4.48 -2.51 -16.43
N ARG A 58 -3.61 -3.35 -17.02
CA ARG A 58 -2.16 -3.22 -16.91
C ARG A 58 -1.72 -1.77 -17.19
N ALA A 59 -1.30 -1.07 -16.15
CA ALA A 59 -0.32 -0.01 -16.28
C ALA A 59 1.04 -0.69 -16.07
N ASP A 60 1.93 -0.52 -17.04
CA ASP A 60 3.37 -0.46 -16.86
C ASP A 60 3.71 -0.15 -15.39
N GLY A 61 4.03 -1.20 -14.62
CA GLY A 61 4.01 -1.20 -13.16
C GLY A 61 4.83 -0.04 -12.60
N ARG A 62 4.16 0.90 -11.93
CA ARG A 62 4.80 2.11 -11.39
C ARG A 62 5.67 1.85 -10.16
N CYS A 63 5.71 0.62 -9.66
CA CYS A 63 6.57 0.27 -8.55
C CYS A 63 8.04 0.04 -8.91
N ASP A 64 8.33 -0.20 -10.19
CA ASP A 64 9.68 -0.29 -10.74
C ASP A 64 10.19 1.10 -11.20
N ALA A 65 9.48 2.16 -10.85
CA ALA A 65 9.81 3.49 -11.32
C ALA A 65 10.97 4.10 -10.51
N ASP A 66 12.18 3.89 -11.01
CA ASP A 66 13.33 4.72 -10.69
C ASP A 66 12.99 6.19 -11.06
N GLY A 67 12.80 7.05 -10.06
CA GLY A 67 12.56 8.48 -10.28
C GLY A 67 11.09 8.94 -10.33
N ASP A 68 10.12 8.09 -9.99
CA ASP A 68 8.74 8.55 -9.83
C ASP A 68 8.53 9.25 -8.48
N ARG A 69 7.67 10.28 -8.52
CA ARG A 69 7.24 11.02 -7.34
C ARG A 69 6.15 10.24 -6.61
N VAL A 70 6.46 9.79 -5.40
CA VAL A 70 5.52 9.11 -4.50
C VAL A 70 5.06 10.10 -3.43
N CYS A 71 3.74 10.18 -3.24
CA CYS A 71 3.13 10.94 -2.15
C CYS A 71 2.70 9.98 -1.06
N VAL A 72 3.04 10.29 0.19
CA VAL A 72 2.50 9.61 1.37
C VAL A 72 1.72 10.62 2.18
N SER A 73 0.58 10.20 2.70
CA SER A 73 -0.23 10.99 3.62
C SER A 73 -0.36 10.28 4.96
N ALA A 74 -0.33 11.08 6.04
CA ALA A 74 -0.76 10.68 7.36
C ALA A 74 -1.89 11.62 7.78
N ARG A 75 -3.02 11.03 8.22
CA ARG A 75 -4.25 11.75 8.55
C ARG A 75 -4.75 11.31 9.91
N TRP A 76 -5.04 12.27 10.78
CA TRP A 76 -5.50 11.98 12.14
C TRP A 76 -7.00 12.13 12.22
N TYR A 77 -7.64 11.19 12.92
CA TYR A 77 -9.09 11.12 13.05
C TYR A 77 -9.47 10.95 14.50
N ALA A 78 -10.62 11.53 14.84
CA ALA A 78 -11.30 11.24 16.10
C ALA A 78 -11.71 9.75 16.15
N ALA A 79 -11.76 9.18 17.35
CA ALA A 79 -12.06 7.76 17.55
C ALA A 79 -13.44 7.34 17.03
N ASP A 80 -14.39 8.28 16.99
CA ASP A 80 -15.75 8.09 16.53
C ASP A 80 -15.91 8.21 15.00
N ASP A 81 -14.93 8.79 14.30
CA ASP A 81 -14.89 8.82 12.83
C ASP A 81 -14.35 7.52 12.25
N THR A 82 -15.15 6.47 12.40
CA THR A 82 -14.86 5.12 11.88
C THR A 82 -14.87 5.03 10.35
N LEU A 83 -15.41 6.04 9.67
CA LEU A 83 -15.45 6.12 8.20
C LEU A 83 -14.25 6.87 7.61
N PHE A 84 -13.40 7.47 8.46
CA PHE A 84 -12.24 8.26 8.05
C PHE A 84 -12.60 9.42 7.11
N ALA A 85 -13.75 10.06 7.35
CA ALA A 85 -14.31 11.07 6.46
C ALA A 85 -13.82 12.50 6.74
N SER A 86 -13.51 12.82 8.01
CA SER A 86 -13.24 14.17 8.49
C SER A 86 -11.93 14.21 9.29
N PRO A 87 -10.77 14.28 8.61
CA PRO A 87 -9.49 14.33 9.31
C PRO A 87 -9.36 15.62 10.13
N LEU A 88 -8.89 15.50 11.36
CA LEU A 88 -8.53 16.61 12.24
C LEU A 88 -7.31 17.35 11.71
N THR A 89 -6.33 16.60 11.21
CA THR A 89 -5.16 17.14 10.52
C THR A 89 -4.68 16.17 9.45
N THR A 90 -4.00 16.71 8.45
CA THR A 90 -3.45 15.97 7.31
C THR A 90 -2.06 16.49 7.03
N VAL A 91 -1.11 15.57 6.91
CA VAL A 91 0.19 15.85 6.31
C VAL A 91 0.34 14.98 5.07
N GLU A 92 0.86 15.57 4.00
CA GLU A 92 1.21 14.86 2.79
C GLU A 92 2.62 15.26 2.37
N GLN A 93 3.46 14.27 2.08
CA GLN A 93 4.80 14.47 1.60
C GLN A 93 4.96 13.73 0.28
N CYS A 94 5.29 14.48 -0.76
CA CYS A 94 5.62 13.94 -2.07
C CYS A 94 7.12 14.07 -2.31
N GLN A 95 7.78 12.96 -2.62
CA GLN A 95 9.19 12.97 -3.01
C GLN A 95 9.46 11.96 -4.11
N GLU A 96 10.44 12.26 -4.94
CA GLU A 96 11.02 11.28 -5.85
C GLU A 96 11.80 10.26 -5.01
N VAL A 97 11.57 8.98 -5.29
CA VAL A 97 12.26 7.88 -4.62
C VAL A 97 13.06 7.09 -5.66
N PRO A 98 14.29 6.67 -5.34
CA PRO A 98 15.09 5.86 -6.25
C PRO A 98 14.47 4.47 -6.42
N THR A 99 13.78 3.96 -5.41
CA THR A 99 12.97 2.74 -5.49
C THR A 99 11.83 2.85 -4.48
N ILE A 100 10.67 2.26 -4.75
CA ILE A 100 9.56 2.24 -3.79
C ILE A 100 9.82 1.24 -2.68
N ARG A 101 10.24 0.02 -3.01
CA ARG A 101 10.28 -1.08 -2.04
C ARG A 101 11.33 -0.84 -0.95
N GLY A 102 10.86 -0.71 0.29
CA GLY A 102 11.73 -0.53 1.45
C GLY A 102 12.24 0.88 1.67
N THR A 103 11.88 1.85 0.81
CA THR A 103 12.19 3.26 1.04
C THR A 103 11.47 3.76 2.28
N GLN A 104 12.20 4.49 3.12
CA GLN A 104 11.68 5.05 4.35
C GLN A 104 11.40 6.55 4.20
N LEU A 105 10.23 6.96 4.69
CA LEU A 105 9.78 8.33 4.75
C LEU A 105 9.42 8.68 6.18
N THR A 106 9.45 9.97 6.50
CA THR A 106 9.03 10.46 7.82
C THR A 106 8.11 11.64 7.63
N LEU A 107 6.88 11.53 8.14
CA LEU A 107 5.91 12.60 8.15
C LEU A 107 5.75 13.10 9.57
N THR A 108 5.80 14.41 9.77
CA THR A 108 5.58 15.01 11.10
C THR A 108 4.30 15.83 11.06
N SER A 109 3.46 15.72 12.08
CA SER A 109 2.29 16.59 12.22
C SER A 109 2.73 18.06 12.19
N PRO A 110 1.96 18.96 11.55
CA PRO A 110 2.35 20.37 11.46
C PRO A 110 2.35 21.03 12.84
N ASP A 111 1.40 20.64 13.70
CA ASP A 111 1.19 21.17 15.04
C ASP A 111 1.20 20.05 16.09
N ALA A 112 1.31 20.47 17.36
CA ALA A 112 1.20 19.58 18.50
C ALA A 112 -0.16 18.85 18.50
N MET A 113 -0.13 17.54 18.76
CA MET A 113 -1.32 16.69 18.77
C MET A 113 -1.73 16.38 20.20
N ALA A 114 -3.04 16.35 20.45
CA ALA A 114 -3.57 15.94 21.75
C ALA A 114 -3.01 14.57 22.17
N VAL A 115 -2.71 14.42 23.46
CA VAL A 115 -2.30 13.15 24.08
C VAL A 115 -3.55 12.31 24.34
N ASP A 116 -4.11 11.79 23.26
CA ASP A 116 -5.31 10.95 23.28
C ASP A 116 -5.05 9.66 22.48
N PRO A 117 -4.96 8.49 23.15
CA PRO A 117 -4.71 7.20 22.49
C PRO A 117 -5.94 6.67 21.73
N SER A 118 -7.10 7.32 21.85
CA SER A 118 -8.30 7.00 21.07
C SER A 118 -8.21 7.54 19.64
N LEU A 119 -7.40 8.58 19.40
CA LEU A 119 -7.15 9.09 18.06
C LEU A 119 -6.50 8.03 17.18
N ARG A 120 -6.81 8.08 15.89
CA ARG A 120 -6.32 7.14 14.88
C ARG A 120 -5.55 7.89 13.81
N VAL A 121 -4.44 7.31 13.37
CA VAL A 121 -3.63 7.83 12.26
C VAL A 121 -3.77 6.88 11.07
N LEU A 122 -4.41 7.34 10.00
CA LEU A 122 -4.48 6.64 8.72
C LEU A 122 -3.27 7.04 7.88
N VAL A 123 -2.42 6.07 7.52
CA VAL A 123 -1.24 6.26 6.68
C VAL A 123 -1.48 5.59 5.34
N ARG A 124 -1.25 6.32 4.24
CA ARG A 124 -1.46 5.81 2.87
C ARG A 124 -0.52 6.46 1.87
N ALA A 125 -0.01 5.68 0.92
CA ALA A 125 0.76 6.17 -0.23
C ALA A 125 -0.17 6.43 -1.44
N ASP A 126 -0.75 5.38 -2.02
CA ASP A 126 -1.75 5.51 -3.09
C ASP A 126 -3.18 5.26 -2.58
N PRO A 127 -4.20 6.05 -2.99
CA PRO A 127 -5.61 5.80 -2.65
C PRO A 127 -6.12 4.38 -2.94
N LEU A 128 -5.56 3.72 -3.95
CA LEU A 128 -5.91 2.36 -4.39
C LEU A 128 -5.18 1.26 -3.60
N ALA A 129 -4.08 1.61 -2.91
CA ALA A 129 -3.28 0.68 -2.13
C ALA A 129 -3.83 0.45 -0.72
N THR A 130 -3.24 -0.51 -0.03
CA THR A 130 -3.55 -0.78 1.38
C THR A 130 -3.17 0.43 2.24
N ALA A 131 -4.01 0.73 3.24
CA ALA A 131 -3.71 1.74 4.26
C ALA A 131 -3.36 1.06 5.58
N ILE A 132 -2.47 1.69 6.36
CA ILE A 132 -2.19 1.30 7.74
C ILE A 132 -2.89 2.26 8.69
N ILE A 133 -3.50 1.73 9.75
CA ILE A 133 -4.11 2.51 10.82
C ILE A 133 -3.29 2.30 12.09
N LEU A 134 -2.82 3.39 12.67
CA LEU A 134 -2.06 3.41 13.93
C LEU A 134 -2.90 4.05 15.04
N ALA A 135 -2.59 3.70 16.28
CA ALA A 135 -2.97 4.53 17.42
C ALA A 135 -2.09 5.78 17.46
N ASN A 136 -2.66 6.89 17.91
CA ASN A 136 -1.91 8.09 18.21
C ASN A 136 -1.06 7.88 19.49
N PRO A 137 0.26 8.14 19.46
CA PRO A 137 1.18 7.85 20.57
C PRO A 137 1.12 8.86 21.71
#